data_AF-A0A6J6DXF9-F1
#
_entry.id   AF-A0A6J6DXF9-F1
#
_cell.length_a   1.000
_cell.length_b   1.000
_cell.length_c   1.000
_cell.angle_alpha   90.00
_cell.angle_beta   90.00
_cell.angle_gamma   90.00
#
_symmetry.space_group_name_H-M   'P 1'
#
loop_
_entity.id
_entity.type
_entity.pdbx_description
1 polymer ?
#
loop_
_entity_poly.entity_id
_entity_poly.type
_entity_poly.pdbx_seq_one_letter_code
_entity_poly.pdbx_strand_id
1 'polypeptide(L)' 'MLVAPVTIGDGAYTAAGSVINEDVPAGALGVGRAKQVNILGWVLRKRKDSKSATAAKKAGAKE' A
#
# COMPACT_ATOMS: atom_id res chain seq x y z
N MET A 1 3.06 -5.55 10.67
CA MET A 1 3.99 -5.10 11.73
C MET A 1 3.16 -4.77 12.96
N LEU A 2 3.55 -5.24 14.14
CA LEU A 2 2.88 -4.94 15.40
C LEU A 2 3.77 -4.02 16.23
N VAL A 3 3.25 -2.91 16.71
CA VAL A 3 3.97 -1.97 17.58
C VAL A 3 3.44 -2.17 19.00
N ALA A 4 4.27 -2.75 19.86
CA ALA A 4 3.86 -3.02 21.24
C ALA A 4 3.76 -1.74 22.09
N PRO A 5 2.90 -1.73 23.13
CA PRO A 5 1.94 -2.77 23.47
C PRO A 5 0.67 -2.71 22.61
N VAL A 6 0.20 -3.87 22.13
CA VAL A 6 -1.10 -4.07 21.47
C VAL A 6 -1.60 -5.49 21.75
N THR A 7 -2.92 -5.65 21.85
CA THR A 7 -3.62 -6.93 21.98
C THR A 7 -4.29 -7.29 20.65
N ILE A 8 -4.06 -8.52 20.18
CA ILE A 8 -4.75 -9.10 19.03
C ILE A 8 -5.70 -10.18 19.56
N GLY A 9 -7.00 -9.95 19.44
CA GLY A 9 -8.02 -10.88 19.91
C GLY A 9 -8.08 -12.16 19.08
N ASP A 10 -8.67 -13.21 19.66
CA ASP A 10 -8.82 -14.50 18.99
C ASP A 10 -9.59 -14.38 17.68
N GLY A 11 -9.11 -15.08 16.65
CA GLY A 11 -9.71 -15.03 15.31
C GLY A 11 -9.61 -13.68 14.60
N ALA A 12 -8.89 -12.70 15.17
CA ALA A 12 -8.60 -11.44 14.47
C ALA A 12 -7.59 -11.66 13.33
N TYR A 13 -7.61 -10.76 12.36
CA TYR A 13 -6.68 -10.78 11.23
C TYR A 13 -6.05 -9.42 11.02
N THR A 14 -4.90 -9.38 10.34
CA THR A 14 -4.25 -8.11 9.95
C THR A 14 -4.08 -8.07 8.44
N ALA A 15 -4.45 -6.94 7.83
CA ALA A 15 -4.28 -6.78 6.39
C ALA A 15 -2.79 -6.66 6.03
N ALA A 16 -2.39 -7.24 4.90
CA ALA A 16 -1.01 -7.20 4.42
C ALA A 16 -0.47 -5.76 4.33
N GLY A 17 0.76 -5.56 4.82
CA GLY A 17 1.41 -4.25 4.84
C GLY A 17 0.84 -3.28 5.88
N SER A 18 -0.03 -3.73 6.80
CA SER A 18 -0.51 -2.90 7.90
C SER A 18 0.53 -2.76 9.01
N VAL A 19 0.58 -1.56 9.58
CA VAL A 19 1.20 -1.29 10.87
C VAL A 19 0.08 -1.18 11.89
N ILE A 20 0.06 -2.07 12.88
CA ILE A 20 -0.95 -2.10 13.94
C ILE A 20 -0.34 -1.50 15.21
N ASN A 21 -0.88 -0.37 15.64
CA ASN A 21 -0.48 0.39 16.81
C ASN A 21 -1.65 0.62 17.80
N GLU A 22 -2.79 -0.02 17.56
CA GLU A 22 -3.97 -0.03 18.40
C GLU A 22 -4.49 -1.48 18.47
N ASP A 23 -5.23 -1.81 19.54
CA ASP A 23 -5.76 -3.15 19.74
C ASP A 23 -6.70 -3.56 18.60
N VAL A 24 -6.65 -4.85 18.23
CA VAL A 24 -7.55 -5.44 17.24
C VAL A 24 -8.47 -6.43 17.98
N PRO A 25 -9.78 -6.13 18.13
CA PRO A 25 -10.71 -7.02 18.82
C PRO A 25 -10.82 -8.40 18.18
N ALA A 26 -11.30 -9.38 18.96
CA ALA A 26 -11.54 -10.74 18.47
C ALA A 26 -12.46 -10.74 17.24
N GLY A 27 -12.09 -11.53 16.22
CA GLY A 27 -12.80 -11.61 14.93
C GLY A 27 -12.68 -10.38 14.02
N ALA A 28 -11.99 -9.31 14.42
CA ALA A 28 -11.86 -8.09 13.61
C ALA A 28 -10.69 -8.15 12.61
N LEU A 29 -10.76 -7.33 11.55
CA LEU A 29 -9.65 -7.10 10.62
C LEU A 29 -8.99 -5.75 10.91
N GLY A 30 -7.74 -5.78 11.39
CA GLY A 30 -6.91 -4.57 11.53
C GLY A 30 -6.36 -4.11 10.18
N VAL A 31 -6.63 -2.85 9.80
CA VAL A 31 -6.13 -2.21 8.58
C VAL A 31 -5.45 -0.90 8.90
N GLY A 32 -4.12 -0.92 8.96
CA GLY A 32 -3.27 0.24 9.27
C GLY A 32 -2.45 0.67 8.06
N ARG A 33 -3.12 1.02 6.94
CA ARG A 33 -2.49 1.49 5.71
C ARG A 33 -3.38 2.49 4.98
N ALA A 34 -2.77 3.39 4.21
CA ALA A 34 -3.52 4.33 3.38
C ALA A 34 -4.28 3.61 2.25
N LYS A 35 -5.41 4.19 1.83
CA LYS A 35 -6.09 3.76 0.61
C LYS A 35 -5.19 4.01 -0.60
N GLN A 36 -5.10 3.04 -1.50
CA GLN A 36 -4.32 3.19 -2.72
C GLN A 36 -4.87 4.33 -3.59
N VAL A 37 -3.97 5.15 -4.12
CA VAL A 37 -4.26 6.18 -5.13
C VAL A 37 -3.35 5.94 -6.33
N ASN A 38 -3.94 5.91 -7.53
CA ASN A 38 -3.19 5.82 -8.77
C ASN A 38 -2.97 7.21 -9.36
N ILE A 39 -1.72 7.66 -9.44
CA ILE A 39 -1.37 8.91 -10.15
C ILE A 39 -0.97 8.54 -11.57
N LEU A 40 -1.91 8.67 -12.51
CA LEU A 40 -1.69 8.34 -13.91
C LEU A 40 -0.60 9.21 -14.53
N GLY A 41 0.16 8.63 -15.46
CA GLY A 41 1.26 9.30 -16.16
C GLY A 41 2.44 9.74 -15.28
N TRP A 42 2.49 9.41 -13.97
CA TRP A 42 3.50 9.97 -13.05
C TRP A 42 4.94 9.72 -13.51
N VAL A 43 5.24 8.49 -13.95
CA VAL A 43 6.60 8.13 -14.42
C VAL A 43 6.96 8.91 -15.68
N LEU A 44 6.01 9.08 -16.61
CA LEU A 44 6.21 9.85 -17.83
C LEU A 44 6.47 11.33 -17.51
N ARG A 45 5.79 11.89 -16.50
CA ARG A 45 5.94 13.29 -16.11
C ARG A 45 7.17 13.56 -15.26
N LYS A 46 7.49 12.69 -14.29
CA LYS A 46 8.51 12.92 -13.25
C LYS A 46 9.84 12.22 -13.51
N ARG A 47 9.89 11.25 -14.41
CA ARG A 47 11.13 10.53 -14.78
C ARG A 47 11.25 10.37 -16.29
N LYS A 48 11.11 11.50 -16.99
CA LYS A 48 11.36 11.62 -18.44
C LYS A 48 12.72 11.00 -18.77
N ASP A 49 12.77 10.20 -19.83
CA ASP A 49 13.96 9.52 -20.37
C ASP A 49 14.56 8.40 -19.49
N SER A 50 13.94 8.05 -18.37
CA SER A 50 14.32 6.85 -17.61
C SER A 50 13.95 5.56 -18.36
N LYS A 51 14.69 4.47 -18.08
CA LYS A 51 14.34 3.12 -18.57
C LYS A 51 12.88 2.77 -18.25
N SER A 52 12.38 3.19 -17.09
CA SER A 52 11.00 3.00 -16.67
C SER A 52 10.00 3.78 -17.53
N ALA A 53 10.32 5.03 -17.92
CA ALA A 53 9.46 5.81 -18.81
C ALA A 53 9.42 5.22 -20.23
N THR A 54 10.56 4.78 -20.76
CA THR A 54 10.61 4.10 -22.06
C THR A 54 9.82 2.79 -22.05
N ALA A 55 9.96 1.99 -20.99
CA ALA A 55 9.16 0.76 -20.83
C ALA A 55 7.66 1.06 -20.72
N ALA A 56 7.27 2.09 -19.97
CA ALA A 56 5.87 2.50 -19.84
C ALA A 56 5.28 2.97 -21.17
N LYS A 57 6.00 3.77 -21.96
CA LYS A 57 5.59 4.18 -23.31
C LYS A 57 5.44 2.98 -24.24
N LYS A 58 6.40 2.04 -24.20
CA LYS A 58 6.32 0.79 -24.98
C LYS A 58 5.10 -0.06 -24.61
N ALA A 59 4.69 -0.03 -23.34
CA ALA A 59 3.49 -0.70 -22.84
C ALA A 59 2.18 0.09 -23.08
N GLY A 60 2.22 1.22 -23.80
CA GLY A 60 1.04 1.99 -24.17
C GLY A 60 0.54 2.95 -23.10
N ALA A 61 1.33 3.24 -22.06
CA ALA A 61 0.98 4.27 -21.08
C ALA A 61 0.90 5.64 -21.76
N LYS A 62 -0.20 6.35 -21.51
CA LYS A 62 -0.42 7.74 -21.94
C LYS A 62 -0.23 8.69 -20.75
N GLU A 63 0.24 9.90 -21.04
CA GLU A 63 0.43 10.95 -20.03
C GLU A 63 -0.89 11.39 -19.37
#